data_AF-A0A7C5GQL3-F1
#
_entry.id   AF-A0A7C5GQL3-F1
#
_cell.length_a   1.000
_cell.length_b   1.000
_cell.length_c   1.000
_cell.angle_alpha   90.00
_cell.angle_beta   90.00
_cell.angle_gamma   90.00
#
_symmetry.space_group_name_H-M   'P 1'
#
loop_
_entity.id
_entity.type
_entity.pdbx_description
1 polymer ?
#
loop_
_entity_poly.entity_id
_entity_poly.type
_entity_poly.pdbx_seq_one_letter_code
_entity_poly.pdbx_strand_id
1 'polypeptide(L)'
;AVGNAMRLNAEGIKISVAGRLNGADIARTEWYREGRVPLHTLRADIDYATAKAHTTYGVIGIKVWVYKGEVFDLEQKKLQQKQANKKGGERKSGGRNRKSN
;
A
#
# COMPACT_ATOMS: atom_id res chain seq x y z
N ALA A 1 3.80 -14.66 0.75
CA ALA A 1 3.29 -13.26 0.74
C ALA A 1 1.92 -13.18 1.39
N VAL A 2 0.91 -13.85 0.84
CA VAL A 2 -0.48 -13.84 1.36
C VAL A 2 -0.55 -14.30 2.82
N GLY A 3 0.01 -15.48 3.16
CA GLY A 3 0.04 -15.96 4.54
C GLY A 3 0.85 -15.08 5.51
N ASN A 4 1.82 -14.29 5.03
CA ASN A 4 2.53 -13.33 5.89
C ASN A 4 1.66 -12.09 6.18
N ALA A 5 0.87 -11.63 5.20
CA ALA A 5 -0.06 -10.52 5.40
C ALA A 5 -1.15 -10.89 6.41
N MET A 6 -1.71 -12.10 6.31
CA MET A 6 -2.70 -12.59 7.27
C MET A 6 -2.12 -12.73 8.68
N ARG A 7 -0.85 -13.12 8.82
CA ARG A 7 -0.13 -13.16 10.12
C ARG A 7 0.10 -11.78 10.73
N LEU A 8 0.18 -10.73 9.91
CA LEU A 8 0.37 -9.35 10.36
C LEU A 8 -0.96 -8.64 10.66
N ASN A 9 -2.00 -9.39 11.03
CA ASN A 9 -3.35 -8.91 11.34
C ASN A 9 -4.04 -8.16 10.19
N ALA A 10 -3.77 -8.51 8.93
CA ALA A 10 -4.65 -8.11 7.84
C ALA A 10 -5.96 -8.92 7.91
N GLU A 11 -7.10 -8.24 7.86
CA GLU A 11 -8.42 -8.90 7.81
C GLU A 11 -8.70 -9.53 6.43
N GLY A 12 -7.99 -9.08 5.40
CA GLY A 12 -7.92 -9.76 4.13
C GLY A 12 -6.95 -9.14 3.15
N ILE A 13 -6.62 -9.91 2.12
CA ILE A 13 -5.70 -9.52 1.06
C ILE A 13 -6.19 -10.07 -0.27
N LYS A 14 -6.08 -9.25 -1.31
CA LYS A 14 -6.26 -9.65 -2.70
C LYS A 14 -5.00 -9.28 -3.46
N ILE A 15 -4.46 -10.23 -4.22
CA ILE A 15 -3.33 -10.00 -5.12
C ILE A 15 -3.81 -10.37 -6.52
N SER A 16 -3.59 -9.49 -7.49
CA SER A 16 -3.83 -9.76 -8.90
C SER A 16 -2.55 -9.51 -9.67
N VAL A 17 -2.18 -10.49 -10.49
CA VAL A 17 -0.99 -10.46 -11.33
C VAL A 17 -1.44 -10.65 -12.77
N ALA A 18 -1.04 -9.75 -13.66
CA ALA A 18 -1.42 -9.75 -15.06
C ALA A 18 -0.17 -9.70 -15.94
N GLY A 19 -0.13 -10.53 -16.99
CA GLY A 19 0.95 -10.54 -17.96
C GLY A 19 1.24 -11.93 -18.50
N ARG A 20 2.39 -12.10 -19.13
CA ARG A 20 2.90 -13.39 -19.62
C ARG A 20 3.46 -14.22 -18.46
N LEU A 21 2.56 -14.77 -17.65
CA LEU A 21 2.92 -15.55 -16.46
C LEU A 21 3.69 -16.81 -16.87
N ASN A 22 4.80 -17.09 -16.18
CA ASN A 22 5.71 -18.20 -16.48
C ASN A 22 6.24 -18.22 -17.93
N GLY A 23 6.29 -17.07 -18.62
CA GLY A 23 6.77 -16.99 -20.00
C GLY A 23 5.78 -17.50 -21.06
N ALA A 24 4.51 -17.72 -20.69
CA ALA A 24 3.48 -18.12 -21.64
C ALA A 24 3.31 -17.09 -22.77
N ASP A 25 2.99 -17.56 -23.98
CA ASP A 25 2.78 -16.69 -25.15
C ASP A 25 1.56 -15.79 -25.04
N ILE A 26 0.54 -16.25 -24.33
CA ILE A 26 -0.70 -15.50 -24.11
C ILE A 26 -0.68 -14.92 -22.69
N ALA A 27 -0.88 -13.60 -22.59
CA ALA A 27 -0.98 -12.94 -21.31
C ALA A 27 -2.28 -13.34 -20.59
N ARG A 28 -2.18 -13.62 -19.29
CA ARG A 28 -3.32 -13.96 -18.43
C ARG A 28 -3.29 -13.15 -17.14
N THR A 29 -4.46 -13.04 -16.51
CA THR A 29 -4.60 -12.40 -15.21
C THR A 29 -4.99 -13.46 -14.19
N GLU A 30 -4.13 -13.66 -13.21
CA GLU A 30 -4.42 -14.51 -12.06
C GLU A 30 -4.60 -13.66 -10.84
N TRP A 31 -5.51 -14.10 -9.96
CA TRP A 31 -5.72 -13.45 -8.70
C TRP A 31 -5.87 -14.48 -7.59
N TYR A 32 -5.37 -14.10 -6.43
CA TYR A 32 -5.53 -14.85 -5.20
C TYR A 32 -6.13 -13.94 -4.16
N ARG A 33 -7.08 -14.45 -3.37
CA ARG A 33 -7.73 -13.71 -2.31
C ARG A 33 -7.83 -14.58 -1.06
N GLU A 34 -7.49 -14.00 0.07
CA GLU A 34 -7.61 -14.62 1.39
C GLU A 34 -8.25 -13.61 2.35
N GLY A 35 -9.17 -14.06 3.19
CA GLY A 35 -9.95 -13.19 4.09
C GLY A 35 -11.00 -12.32 3.37
N ARG A 36 -11.42 -11.23 4.03
CA ARG A 36 -12.45 -10.30 3.53
C ARG A 36 -11.81 -9.11 2.83
N VAL A 37 -12.31 -8.73 1.66
CA VAL A 37 -11.85 -7.52 0.95
C VAL A 37 -13.05 -6.82 0.30
N PRO A 38 -13.78 -5.97 1.06
CA PRO A 38 -15.00 -5.32 0.57
C PRO A 38 -14.67 -4.08 -0.28
N LEU A 39 -14.64 -4.24 -1.62
CA LEU A 39 -14.28 -3.15 -2.54
C LEU A 39 -15.36 -2.06 -2.71
N HIS A 40 -16.59 -2.34 -2.28
CA HIS A 40 -17.72 -1.40 -2.39
C HIS A 40 -17.97 -0.60 -1.10
N THR A 41 -17.27 -0.94 -0.01
CA THR A 41 -17.50 -0.34 1.30
C THR A 41 -16.53 0.82 1.50
N LEU A 42 -17.00 2.06 1.35
CA LEU A 42 -16.15 3.27 1.45
C LEU A 42 -15.48 3.46 2.83
N ARG A 43 -16.09 2.94 3.89
CA ARG A 43 -15.55 2.98 5.26
C ARG A 43 -14.44 1.94 5.53
N ALA A 44 -14.20 1.03 4.59
CA ALA A 44 -13.17 0.01 4.73
C ALA A 44 -11.79 0.65 4.51
N ASP A 45 -10.85 0.39 5.43
CA ASP A 45 -9.46 0.80 5.30
C ASP A 45 -8.73 -0.20 4.39
N ILE A 46 -8.59 0.16 3.12
CA ILE A 46 -7.98 -0.68 2.10
C ILE A 46 -6.77 0.04 1.51
N ASP A 47 -5.60 -0.52 1.76
CA ASP A 47 -4.38 -0.09 1.08
C ASP A 47 -4.30 -0.73 -0.29
N TYR A 48 -4.17 0.11 -1.32
CA TYR A 48 -3.97 -0.31 -2.69
C TYR A 48 -2.59 0.10 -3.18
N ALA A 49 -1.87 -0.85 -3.78
CA ALA A 49 -0.59 -0.59 -4.42
C ALA A 49 -0.50 -1.29 -5.77
N THR A 50 0.24 -0.69 -6.69
CA THR A 50 0.57 -1.29 -7.99
C THR A 50 2.07 -1.30 -8.18
N ALA A 51 2.56 -2.35 -8.83
CA ALA A 51 3.96 -2.48 -9.22
C ALA A 51 4.04 -3.10 -10.61
N LYS A 52 5.12 -2.79 -11.33
CA LYS A 52 5.46 -3.40 -12.61
C LYS A 52 6.77 -4.16 -12.44
N ALA A 53 6.81 -5.41 -12.88
CA ALA A 53 8.02 -6.21 -12.95
C ALA A 53 8.42 -6.37 -14.42
N HIS A 54 9.64 -5.96 -14.74
CA HIS A 54 10.22 -6.15 -16.06
C HIS A 54 10.89 -7.52 -16.11
N THR A 55 10.41 -8.38 -17.00
CA THR A 55 10.97 -9.72 -17.24
C THR A 55 11.46 -9.81 -18.69
N THR A 56 12.18 -10.88 -19.00
CA THR A 56 12.68 -11.16 -20.36
C THR A 56 11.57 -11.24 -21.41
N TYR A 57 10.37 -11.70 -21.01
CA TYR A 57 9.24 -11.92 -21.91
C TYR A 57 8.25 -10.74 -21.96
N GLY A 58 8.51 -9.65 -21.22
CA GLY A 58 7.69 -8.45 -21.20
C GLY A 58 7.50 -7.86 -19.81
N VAL A 59 6.37 -7.19 -19.59
CA VAL A 59 6.05 -6.55 -18.30
C VAL A 59 4.93 -7.31 -17.61
N ILE A 60 5.14 -7.64 -16.34
CA ILE A 60 4.12 -8.20 -15.44
C ILE A 60 3.59 -7.08 -14.54
N GLY A 61 2.28 -6.85 -14.57
CA GLY A 61 1.60 -5.92 -13.69
C GLY A 61 1.11 -6.62 -12.43
N ILE A 62 1.42 -6.06 -11.26
CA ILE A 62 0.98 -6.57 -9.95
C ILE A 62 0.11 -5.50 -9.30
N LYS A 63 -1.06 -5.90 -8.81
CA LYS A 63 -2.00 -5.08 -8.05
C LYS A 63 -2.30 -5.78 -6.73
N VAL A 64 -2.14 -5.05 -5.62
CA VAL A 64 -2.35 -5.60 -4.27
C VAL A 64 -3.35 -4.73 -3.54
N TRP A 65 -4.31 -5.37 -2.89
CA TRP A 65 -5.24 -4.76 -1.94
C TRP A 65 -5.05 -5.42 -0.58
N VAL A 66 -4.81 -4.64 0.46
CA VAL A 66 -4.72 -5.11 1.85
C VAL A 66 -5.81 -4.42 2.66
N TYR A 67 -6.73 -5.21 3.19
CA TYR A 67 -7.81 -4.73 4.05
C TYR A 67 -7.40 -4.86 5.52
N LYS A 68 -7.45 -3.74 6.24
CA LYS A 68 -6.98 -3.62 7.63
C LYS A 68 -8.11 -3.48 8.66
N GLY A 69 -9.36 -3.48 8.21
CA GLY A 69 -10.53 -3.24 9.06
C GLY A 69 -11.32 -1.99 8.64
N GLU A 70 -12.32 -1.63 9.45
CA GLU A 70 -13.18 -0.47 9.19
C GLU A 70 -12.75 0.74 10.03
N VAL A 71 -12.73 1.92 9.42
CA VAL A 71 -12.45 3.17 10.13
C VAL A 71 -13.78 3.85 10.45
N PHE A 72 -14.15 3.85 11.72
CA PHE A 72 -15.35 4.53 12.20
C PHE A 72 -15.13 6.03 12.47
N ASP A 73 -13.87 6.45 12.64
CA ASP A 73 -13.53 7.82 13.05
C ASP A 73 -12.55 8.48 12.06
N LEU A 74 -13.08 8.85 10.89
CA LEU A 74 -12.32 9.45 9.78
C LEU A 74 -11.70 10.81 10.15
N GLU A 75 -12.33 11.55 11.08
CA GLU A 75 -11.85 12.87 11.52
C GLU A 75 -10.63 12.76 12.46
N GLN A 76 -10.60 11.76 13.35
CA GLN A 76 -9.45 11.54 14.24
C GLN A 76 -8.17 11.16 13.46
N LYS A 77 -8.28 10.30 12.43
CA LYS A 77 -7.12 9.96 11.58
C LYS A 77 -6.57 11.18 10.84
N LYS A 78 -7.43 12.06 10.29
CA LYS A 78 -7.00 13.31 9.63
C LYS A 78 -6.27 14.24 10.59
N LEU A 79 -6.76 14.36 11.83
CA LEU A 79 -6.14 15.18 12.88
C LEU A 79 -4.76 14.62 13.28
N GLN A 80 -4.64 13.31 13.47
CA GLN A 80 -3.37 12.64 13.80
C GLN A 80 -2.36 12.76 12.65
N GLN A 81 -2.80 12.59 11.40
CA GLN A 81 -1.94 12.74 10.22
C GLN A 81 -1.42 14.19 10.08
N LYS A 82 -2.28 15.19 10.34
CA LYS A 82 -1.86 16.61 10.41
C LYS A 82 -0.83 16.87 11.51
N GLN A 83 -0.99 16.27 12.68
CA GLN A 83 -0.06 16.44 13.81
C GLN A 83 1.30 15.76 13.54
N ALA A 84 1.30 14.58 12.92
CA ALA A 84 2.53 13.88 12.54
C ALA A 84 3.34 14.67 11.48
N ASN A 85 2.65 15.26 10.49
CA ASN A 85 3.32 16.05 9.44
C ASN A 85 3.90 17.38 9.96
N LYS A 86 3.25 18.02 10.96
CA LYS A 86 3.77 19.25 11.60
C LYS A 86 5.11 19.01 12.32
N LYS A 87 5.26 17.90 13.04
CA LYS A 87 6.49 17.57 13.79
C LYS A 87 7.71 17.29 12.90
N GLY A 88 7.51 16.94 11.62
CA GLY A 88 8.59 16.73 10.65
C GLY A 88 9.18 18.02 10.07
N GLY A 89 8.40 19.10 10.01
CA GLY A 89 8.81 20.38 9.41
C GLY A 89 9.71 21.23 10.32
N GLU A 90 9.55 21.14 11.64
CA GLU A 90 10.24 22.00 12.62
C GLU A 90 11.73 21.66 12.83
N ARG A 91 12.21 20.49 12.39
CA ARG A 91 13.61 20.07 12.59
C ARG A 91 14.60 20.64 11.57
N LYS A 92 14.14 21.32 10.50
CA LYS A 92 15.02 21.79 9.40
C LYS A 92 15.45 23.26 9.47
N SER A 93 14.96 24.08 10.40
CA SER A 93 15.27 25.53 10.44
C SER A 93 16.30 25.98 11.49
N GLY A 94 16.86 25.06 12.30
CA GLY A 94 17.66 25.41 13.48
C GLY A 94 19.19 25.41 13.32
N GLY A 95 19.78 25.75 12.17
CA GLY A 95 21.23 25.63 12.03
C GLY A 95 21.91 26.46 10.95
N ARG A 96 22.24 27.72 11.27
CA ARG A 96 23.55 28.36 10.99
C ARG A 96 23.54 29.82 11.44
N ASN A 97 24.03 30.07 12.66
CA ASN A 97 24.65 31.35 12.98
C ASN A 97 25.89 31.09 13.85
N ARG A 98 27.05 30.98 13.21
CA ARG A 98 28.35 30.93 13.89
C ARG A 98 29.23 32.04 13.34
N LYS A 99 29.16 33.16 14.07
CA LYS A 99 30.17 34.19 14.36
C LYS A 99 31.32 34.38 13.37
N SER A 100 31.34 35.60 12.83
CA SER A 100 32.51 36.38 12.45
C SER A 100 33.56 36.41 13.56
N ASN A 101 34.83 36.20 13.18
CA ASN A 101 35.98 36.93 13.69
C ASN A 101 37.08 36.91 12.64
#